data_AF-A0A6L4Z1I5-F1
#
_entry.id   AF-A0A6L4Z1I5-F1
#
_cell.length_a   1.000
_cell.length_b   1.000
_cell.length_c   1.000
_cell.angle_alpha   90.00
_cell.angle_beta   90.00
_cell.angle_gamma   90.00
#
_symmetry.space_group_name_H-M   'P 1'
#
loop_
_entity.id
_entity.type
_entity.pdbx_description
1 polymer ?
#
loop_
_entity_poly.entity_id
_entity_poly.type
_entity_poly.pdbx_seq_one_letter_code
_entity_poly.pdbx_strand_id
1 'polypeptide(L)'
;IQGLSKRDTAEIVKKNLARLHLPEHESTFAELIDTLFSLTQGNPLHLRYTLQQLKNTIGGKPVTKFDCVDLLPYSGDIAAYYTTLWRQLDNRAKTILLTIASVNFNFRKDQLFSCVSFFQYEPSDVSQSYNAIAHLIVENNRGRLAVYHNSFELFLKRQTEFEQQQIVLKQNIRRWLESTGFEDLKWAELRKIEYELGNKAPILAINKAWLVDAICHPRNPDQITSQMQLATQAAFESNNLAKILELSYLHNYYLHTFEYIEEASDLIWEEALFHNPQTLNELDLTNIPTQALGVLADIADSCGDIESIHNIIQALQERQLNKRHRNISPDTQTPKLYGATLRILPYNRQHNVKNVYEYIQQFSGLEWASNFIEVYSESLL
;
A
#
# COMPACT_ATOMS: atom_id res chain seq x y z
N ILE A 1 -28.13 4.30 -4.24
CA ILE A 1 -27.22 5.47 -4.13
C ILE A 1 -27.63 6.43 -5.23
N GLN A 2 -27.96 7.68 -4.91
CA GLN A 2 -28.25 8.68 -5.93
C GLN A 2 -26.93 8.98 -6.66
N GLY A 3 -26.88 8.75 -7.97
CA GLY A 3 -25.68 9.00 -8.77
C GLY A 3 -25.30 10.48 -8.79
N LEU A 4 -24.06 10.77 -9.19
CA LEU A 4 -23.58 12.12 -9.44
C LEU A 4 -24.47 12.82 -10.45
N SER A 5 -24.67 14.12 -10.29
CA SER A 5 -25.23 14.93 -11.37
C SER A 5 -24.19 15.14 -12.47
N LYS A 6 -24.66 15.58 -13.65
CA LYS A 6 -23.76 15.99 -14.74
C LYS A 6 -22.81 17.12 -14.32
N ARG A 7 -23.29 18.05 -13.49
CA ARG A 7 -22.48 19.12 -12.91
C ARG A 7 -21.39 18.56 -11.99
N ASP A 8 -21.75 17.65 -11.09
CA ASP A 8 -20.77 17.04 -10.17
C ASP A 8 -19.73 16.20 -10.92
N THR A 9 -20.15 15.53 -12.00
CA THR A 9 -19.25 14.82 -12.92
C THR A 9 -18.23 15.78 -13.52
N ALA A 10 -18.68 16.95 -14.01
CA ALA A 10 -17.79 17.98 -14.56
C ALA A 10 -16.78 18.48 -13.52
N GLU A 11 -17.22 18.75 -12.29
CA GLU A 11 -16.35 19.19 -11.19
C GLU A 11 -15.29 18.14 -10.84
N ILE A 12 -15.68 16.86 -10.76
CA ILE A 12 -14.74 15.75 -10.48
C ILE A 12 -13.71 15.63 -11.62
N VAL A 13 -14.14 15.67 -12.88
CA VAL A 13 -13.24 15.60 -14.03
C VAL A 13 -12.28 16.80 -14.04
N LYS A 14 -12.78 18.01 -13.73
CA LYS A 14 -11.99 19.24 -13.68
C LYS A 14 -10.93 19.23 -12.58
N LYS A 15 -11.18 18.59 -11.43
CA LYS A 15 -10.14 18.35 -10.39
C LYS A 15 -8.98 17.49 -10.91
N ASN A 16 -9.22 16.71 -11.95
CA ASN A 16 -8.22 15.98 -12.72
C ASN A 16 -7.27 15.13 -11.87
N LEU A 17 -7.80 14.43 -10.86
CA LEU A 17 -6.99 13.57 -9.99
C LEU A 17 -6.30 12.44 -10.77
N ALA A 18 -6.88 12.00 -11.89
CA ALA A 18 -6.28 11.03 -12.80
C ALA A 18 -5.08 11.59 -13.59
N ARG A 19 -4.88 12.92 -13.61
CA ARG A 19 -3.85 13.64 -14.38
C ARG A 19 -3.97 13.39 -15.90
N LEU A 20 -5.19 13.48 -16.42
CA LEU A 20 -5.47 13.45 -17.85
C LEU A 20 -5.08 14.79 -18.49
N HIS A 21 -4.69 14.77 -19.75
CA HIS A 21 -4.60 15.98 -20.54
C HIS A 21 -6.02 16.35 -20.99
N LEU A 22 -6.66 17.25 -20.24
CA LEU A 22 -8.04 17.66 -20.51
C LEU A 22 -8.11 18.66 -21.68
N PRO A 23 -9.21 18.70 -22.44
CA PRO A 23 -9.44 19.74 -23.45
C PRO A 23 -9.36 21.15 -22.87
N GLU A 24 -8.66 22.06 -23.55
CA GLU A 24 -8.60 23.48 -23.18
C GLU A 24 -9.84 24.26 -23.62
N HIS A 25 -10.47 23.86 -24.73
CA HIS A 25 -11.66 24.50 -25.26
C HIS A 25 -12.92 24.05 -24.52
N GLU A 26 -13.71 25.00 -24.03
CA GLU A 26 -14.93 24.73 -23.25
C GLU A 26 -15.95 23.85 -23.99
N SER A 27 -16.10 24.03 -25.31
CA SER A 27 -17.02 23.22 -26.12
C SER A 27 -16.60 21.74 -26.15
N THR A 28 -15.32 21.48 -26.39
CA THR A 28 -14.76 20.12 -26.40
C THR A 28 -14.78 19.48 -25.01
N PHE A 29 -14.53 20.28 -23.96
CA PHE A 29 -14.67 19.81 -22.58
C PHE A 29 -16.12 19.43 -22.27
N ALA A 30 -17.10 20.27 -22.64
CA ALA A 30 -18.52 19.97 -22.46
C ALA A 30 -18.93 18.68 -23.19
N GLU A 31 -18.51 18.50 -24.44
CA GLU A 31 -18.78 17.25 -25.18
C GLU A 31 -18.19 16.00 -24.51
N LEU A 32 -17.00 16.12 -23.93
CA LEU A 32 -16.38 15.04 -23.16
C LEU A 32 -17.18 14.73 -21.91
N ILE A 33 -17.62 15.75 -21.15
CA ILE A 33 -18.46 15.56 -19.96
C ILE A 33 -19.78 14.89 -20.31
N ASP A 34 -20.42 15.30 -21.40
CA ASP A 34 -21.67 14.69 -21.88
C ASP A 34 -21.46 13.19 -22.13
N THR A 35 -20.38 12.85 -22.83
CA THR A 35 -20.02 11.48 -23.16
C THR A 35 -19.73 10.65 -21.91
N LEU A 36 -18.91 11.18 -20.98
CA LEU A 36 -18.55 10.52 -19.73
C LEU A 36 -19.77 10.33 -18.83
N PHE A 37 -20.66 11.32 -18.73
CA PHE A 37 -21.88 11.22 -17.94
C PHE A 37 -22.82 10.16 -18.52
N SER A 38 -23.01 10.15 -19.85
CA SER A 38 -23.81 9.12 -20.53
C SER A 38 -23.22 7.72 -20.34
N LEU A 39 -21.90 7.58 -20.43
CA LEU A 39 -21.20 6.30 -20.26
C LEU A 39 -21.31 5.77 -18.81
N THR A 40 -21.21 6.66 -17.82
CA THR A 40 -21.14 6.27 -16.40
C THR A 40 -22.49 6.31 -15.69
N GLN A 41 -23.49 6.96 -16.28
CA GLN A 41 -24.80 7.28 -15.69
C GLN A 41 -24.68 7.92 -14.29
N GLY A 42 -23.62 8.69 -14.07
CA GLY A 42 -23.32 9.33 -12.79
C GLY A 42 -22.81 8.36 -11.70
N ASN A 43 -22.45 7.12 -12.01
CA ASN A 43 -21.84 6.22 -11.02
C ASN A 43 -20.39 6.67 -10.72
N PRO A 44 -20.06 7.07 -9.47
CA PRO A 44 -18.72 7.58 -9.13
C PRO A 44 -17.60 6.55 -9.33
N LEU A 45 -17.88 5.28 -9.03
CA LEU A 45 -16.89 4.21 -9.12
C LEU A 45 -16.60 3.86 -10.58
N HIS A 46 -17.64 3.78 -11.40
CA HIS A 46 -17.50 3.60 -12.84
C HIS A 46 -16.75 4.78 -13.46
N LEU A 47 -17.10 6.02 -13.10
CA LEU A 47 -16.38 7.22 -13.56
C LEU A 47 -14.89 7.14 -13.24
N ARG A 48 -14.51 6.74 -12.02
CA ARG A 48 -13.09 6.54 -11.66
C ARG A 48 -12.42 5.49 -12.56
N TYR A 49 -13.06 4.36 -12.80
CA TYR A 49 -12.52 3.32 -13.71
C TYR A 49 -12.35 3.83 -15.14
N THR A 50 -13.37 4.51 -15.67
CA THR A 50 -13.34 5.14 -16.99
C THR A 50 -12.17 6.13 -17.12
N LEU A 51 -12.01 7.05 -16.17
CA LEU A 51 -10.93 8.04 -16.21
C LEU A 51 -9.55 7.39 -16.12
N GLN A 52 -9.40 6.35 -15.29
CA GLN A 52 -8.14 5.63 -15.18
C GLN A 52 -7.83 4.82 -16.45
N GLN A 53 -8.84 4.22 -17.08
CA GLN A 53 -8.68 3.51 -18.33
C GLN A 53 -8.25 4.45 -19.47
N LEU A 54 -8.89 5.62 -19.58
CA LEU A 54 -8.50 6.68 -20.53
C LEU A 54 -7.04 7.12 -20.33
N LYS A 55 -6.61 7.28 -19.07
CA LYS A 55 -5.22 7.64 -18.75
C LYS A 55 -4.25 6.60 -19.30
N ASN A 56 -4.58 5.32 -19.09
CA ASN A 56 -3.73 4.21 -19.49
C ASN A 56 -3.67 4.02 -21.01
N THR A 57 -4.74 4.35 -21.75
CA THR A 57 -4.81 4.17 -23.21
C THR A 57 -4.24 5.35 -24.00
N ILE A 58 -4.44 6.60 -23.55
CA ILE A 58 -4.17 7.80 -24.36
C ILE A 58 -2.71 8.28 -24.25
N GLY A 59 -1.99 7.88 -23.19
CA GLY A 59 -0.54 8.10 -23.09
C GLY A 59 -0.11 9.58 -23.11
N GLY A 60 -0.91 10.47 -22.53
CA GLY A 60 -0.58 11.91 -22.37
C GLY A 60 -1.10 12.84 -23.48
N LYS A 61 -1.75 12.31 -24.51
CA LYS A 61 -2.45 13.13 -25.52
C LYS A 61 -3.73 13.75 -24.93
N PRO A 62 -4.22 14.87 -25.49
CA PRO A 62 -5.51 15.44 -25.11
C PRO A 62 -6.65 14.42 -25.25
N VAL A 63 -7.44 14.25 -24.19
CA VAL A 63 -8.60 13.35 -24.19
C VAL A 63 -9.76 14.01 -24.89
N THR A 64 -10.44 13.29 -25.77
CA THR A 64 -11.64 13.75 -26.48
C THR A 64 -12.80 12.78 -26.30
N LYS A 65 -14.00 13.16 -26.75
CA LYS A 65 -15.16 12.24 -26.75
C LYS A 65 -14.92 10.96 -27.55
N PHE A 66 -14.05 11.00 -28.56
CA PHE A 66 -13.80 9.86 -29.44
C PHE A 66 -12.99 8.77 -28.74
N ASP A 67 -12.20 9.13 -27.74
CA ASP A 67 -11.43 8.16 -26.95
C ASP A 67 -12.31 7.35 -25.98
N CYS A 68 -13.57 7.76 -25.79
CA CYS A 68 -14.54 7.06 -24.95
C CYS A 68 -15.31 5.95 -25.70
N VAL A 69 -15.17 5.83 -27.02
CA VAL A 69 -16.02 4.97 -27.87
C VAL A 69 -15.89 3.48 -27.53
N ASP A 70 -14.67 3.03 -27.22
CA ASP A 70 -14.39 1.62 -26.92
C ASP A 70 -14.51 1.28 -25.43
N LEU A 71 -14.94 2.24 -24.60
CA LEU A 71 -15.10 2.02 -23.17
C LEU A 71 -16.41 1.30 -22.88
N LEU A 72 -16.35 0.37 -21.92
CA LEU A 72 -17.54 -0.32 -21.46
C LEU A 72 -18.52 0.66 -20.80
N PRO A 73 -19.79 0.71 -21.26
CA PRO A 73 -20.80 1.54 -20.62
C PRO A 73 -21.25 0.94 -19.28
N TYR A 74 -21.67 1.80 -18.37
CA TYR A 74 -22.33 1.40 -17.15
C TYR A 74 -23.72 0.85 -17.45
N SER A 75 -24.01 -0.34 -16.96
CA SER A 75 -25.25 -1.08 -17.23
C SER A 75 -26.25 -1.02 -16.06
N GLY A 76 -26.38 0.14 -15.41
CA GLY A 76 -27.28 0.36 -14.27
C GLY A 76 -26.80 -0.24 -12.94
N ASP A 77 -26.01 -1.32 -13.00
CA ASP A 77 -25.42 -2.02 -11.86
C ASP A 77 -23.92 -2.27 -12.07
N ILE A 78 -23.14 -2.05 -11.00
CA ILE A 78 -21.70 -2.27 -10.99
C ILE A 78 -21.34 -3.77 -11.15
N ALA A 79 -22.18 -4.68 -10.65
CA ALA A 79 -21.93 -6.12 -10.82
C ALA A 79 -22.11 -6.56 -12.28
N ALA A 80 -23.07 -5.96 -12.99
CA ALA A 80 -23.27 -6.18 -14.42
C ALA A 80 -22.10 -5.61 -15.25
N TYR A 81 -21.55 -4.45 -14.86
CA TYR A 81 -20.30 -3.93 -15.42
C TYR A 81 -19.14 -4.92 -15.24
N TYR A 82 -18.89 -5.40 -14.02
CA TYR A 82 -17.83 -6.38 -13.76
C TYR A 82 -18.01 -7.67 -14.54
N THR A 83 -19.25 -8.15 -14.66
CA THR A 83 -19.56 -9.37 -15.44
C THR A 83 -19.22 -9.19 -16.91
N THR A 84 -19.55 -8.02 -17.49
CA THR A 84 -19.26 -7.71 -18.89
C THR A 84 -17.75 -7.58 -19.11
N LEU A 85 -17.07 -6.86 -18.22
CA LEU A 85 -15.62 -6.72 -18.22
C LEU A 85 -14.94 -8.09 -18.13
N TRP A 86 -15.33 -8.92 -17.16
CA TRP A 86 -14.78 -10.27 -16.95
C TRP A 86 -14.89 -11.15 -18.19
N ARG A 87 -15.99 -11.06 -18.95
CA ARG A 87 -16.17 -11.81 -20.19
C ARG A 87 -15.26 -11.36 -21.32
N GLN A 88 -14.85 -10.09 -21.33
CA GLN A 88 -13.96 -9.53 -22.35
C GLN A 88 -12.47 -9.74 -22.02
N LEU A 89 -12.12 -9.96 -20.76
CA LEU A 89 -10.76 -10.24 -20.35
C LEU A 89 -10.27 -11.58 -20.90
N ASP A 90 -9.05 -11.58 -21.43
CA ASP A 90 -8.35 -12.81 -21.76
C ASP A 90 -8.05 -13.63 -20.49
N ASN A 91 -7.73 -14.92 -20.69
CA ASN A 91 -7.48 -15.83 -19.57
C ASN A 91 -6.27 -15.40 -18.71
N ARG A 92 -5.28 -14.71 -19.27
CA ARG A 92 -4.08 -14.29 -18.54
C ARG A 92 -4.36 -13.11 -17.64
N ALA A 93 -5.11 -12.12 -18.11
CA ALA A 93 -5.62 -11.00 -17.32
C ALA A 93 -6.50 -11.50 -16.16
N LYS A 94 -7.36 -12.49 -16.42
CA LYS A 94 -8.08 -13.19 -15.36
C LYS A 94 -7.12 -13.86 -14.38
N THR A 95 -6.12 -14.61 -14.85
CA THR A 95 -5.12 -15.23 -13.97
C THR A 95 -4.39 -14.22 -13.09
N ILE A 96 -4.03 -13.04 -13.60
CA ILE A 96 -3.40 -11.98 -12.80
C ILE A 96 -4.36 -11.53 -11.68
N LEU A 97 -5.62 -11.24 -12.01
CA LEU A 97 -6.62 -10.84 -11.03
C LEU A 97 -6.90 -11.92 -9.98
N LEU A 98 -7.01 -13.18 -10.41
CA LEU A 98 -7.21 -14.33 -9.50
C LEU A 98 -5.96 -14.55 -8.62
N THR A 99 -4.76 -14.33 -9.14
CA THR A 99 -3.51 -14.40 -8.36
C THR A 99 -3.54 -13.37 -7.23
N ILE A 100 -3.86 -12.11 -7.53
CA ILE A 100 -4.01 -11.04 -6.52
C ILE A 100 -5.10 -11.41 -5.51
N ALA A 101 -6.27 -11.88 -5.96
CA ALA A 101 -7.39 -12.22 -5.09
C ALA A 101 -7.16 -13.50 -4.25
N SER A 102 -6.21 -14.35 -4.64
CA SER A 102 -5.93 -15.63 -3.98
C SER A 102 -5.09 -15.51 -2.73
N VAL A 103 -4.43 -14.36 -2.51
CA VAL A 103 -3.52 -14.13 -1.39
C VAL A 103 -3.99 -12.98 -0.50
N ASN A 104 -3.49 -12.95 0.73
CA ASN A 104 -3.81 -11.91 1.72
C ASN A 104 -2.68 -10.87 1.88
N PHE A 105 -1.88 -10.67 0.83
CA PHE A 105 -0.78 -9.71 0.80
C PHE A 105 -0.72 -8.99 -0.55
N ASN A 106 -0.06 -7.83 -0.56
CA ASN A 106 0.06 -6.99 -1.76
C ASN A 106 1.45 -7.13 -2.38
N PHE A 107 1.48 -7.51 -3.66
CA PHE A 107 2.69 -7.55 -4.47
C PHE A 107 3.13 -6.14 -4.85
N ARG A 108 4.43 -5.92 -4.99
CA ARG A 108 4.91 -4.89 -5.93
C ARG A 108 4.73 -5.33 -7.38
N LYS A 109 4.80 -4.39 -8.31
CA LYS A 109 4.63 -4.69 -9.75
C LYS A 109 5.68 -5.68 -10.28
N ASP A 110 6.95 -5.51 -9.92
CA ASP A 110 8.05 -6.44 -10.26
C ASP A 110 7.82 -7.84 -9.68
N GLN A 111 7.35 -7.91 -8.43
CA GLN A 111 7.02 -9.16 -7.75
C GLN A 111 5.85 -9.89 -8.42
N LEU A 112 4.76 -9.18 -8.73
CA LEU A 112 3.61 -9.75 -9.42
C LEU A 112 3.99 -10.27 -10.81
N PHE A 113 4.78 -9.50 -11.56
CA PHE A 113 5.20 -9.87 -12.91
C PHE A 113 6.13 -11.09 -12.87
N SER A 114 7.08 -11.13 -11.93
CA SER A 114 7.94 -12.29 -11.69
C SER A 114 7.12 -13.53 -11.31
N CYS A 115 6.16 -13.38 -10.39
CA CYS A 115 5.29 -14.47 -9.92
C CYS A 115 4.44 -15.05 -11.06
N VAL A 116 3.73 -14.21 -11.81
CA VAL A 116 2.87 -14.67 -12.90
C VAL A 116 3.69 -15.30 -14.04
N SER A 117 4.85 -14.72 -14.35
CA SER A 117 5.76 -15.28 -15.37
C SER A 117 6.34 -16.63 -14.96
N PHE A 118 6.41 -16.94 -13.65
CA PHE A 118 6.91 -18.24 -13.18
C PHE A 118 6.02 -19.42 -13.61
N PHE A 119 4.73 -19.18 -13.85
CA PHE A 119 3.79 -20.23 -14.24
C PHE A 119 3.07 -19.93 -15.57
N GLN A 120 3.56 -18.95 -16.35
CA GLN A 120 3.12 -18.66 -17.71
C GLN A 120 4.29 -18.72 -18.69
N TYR A 121 4.02 -19.10 -19.94
CA TYR A 121 5.06 -19.40 -20.94
C TYR A 121 5.68 -18.15 -21.60
N GLU A 122 4.97 -17.02 -21.68
CA GLU A 122 5.38 -15.84 -22.47
C GLU A 122 5.34 -14.54 -21.64
N PRO A 123 6.49 -13.97 -21.25
CA PRO A 123 6.56 -12.76 -20.41
C PRO A 123 6.02 -11.47 -21.06
N SER A 124 6.10 -11.33 -22.40
CA SER A 124 5.55 -10.17 -23.12
C SER A 124 4.06 -9.96 -22.86
N ASP A 125 3.36 -11.07 -22.66
CA ASP A 125 1.91 -11.10 -22.61
C ASP A 125 1.41 -10.68 -21.23
N VAL A 126 2.23 -10.84 -20.19
CA VAL A 126 1.92 -10.39 -18.82
C VAL A 126 1.74 -8.87 -18.78
N SER A 127 2.57 -8.12 -19.50
CA SER A 127 2.47 -6.65 -19.53
C SER A 127 1.20 -6.18 -20.25
N GLN A 128 0.86 -6.81 -21.37
CA GLN A 128 -0.36 -6.51 -22.11
C GLN A 128 -1.61 -6.84 -21.30
N SER A 129 -1.67 -8.04 -20.71
CA SER A 129 -2.79 -8.48 -19.87
C SER A 129 -2.92 -7.64 -18.60
N TYR A 130 -1.81 -7.20 -18.00
CA TYR A 130 -1.84 -6.26 -16.87
C TYR A 130 -2.44 -4.92 -17.29
N ASN A 131 -2.04 -4.36 -18.44
CA ASN A 131 -2.57 -3.08 -18.91
C ASN A 131 -4.08 -3.11 -19.13
N ALA A 132 -4.64 -4.25 -19.56
CA ALA A 132 -6.09 -4.44 -19.71
C ALA A 132 -6.86 -4.30 -18.37
N ILE A 133 -6.23 -4.64 -17.25
CA ILE A 133 -6.85 -4.61 -15.91
C ILE A 133 -6.33 -3.48 -15.02
N ALA A 134 -5.31 -2.73 -15.46
CA ALA A 134 -4.63 -1.73 -14.64
C ALA A 134 -5.56 -0.63 -14.09
N HIS A 135 -6.68 -0.36 -14.77
CA HIS A 135 -7.68 0.59 -14.29
C HIS A 135 -8.45 0.09 -13.05
N LEU A 136 -8.45 -1.21 -12.76
CA LEU A 136 -9.09 -1.84 -11.59
C LEU A 136 -8.13 -1.92 -10.39
N ILE A 137 -6.85 -1.72 -10.63
CA ILE A 137 -5.77 -1.84 -9.65
C ILE A 137 -5.38 -0.44 -9.19
N VAL A 138 -4.91 -0.34 -7.95
CA VAL A 138 -4.26 0.85 -7.40
C VAL A 138 -2.90 0.46 -6.85
N GLU A 139 -1.95 1.36 -7.02
CA GLU A 139 -0.60 1.26 -6.48
C GLU A 139 -0.46 2.29 -5.36
N ASN A 140 -0.02 1.86 -4.18
CA ASN A 140 0.27 2.80 -3.09
C ASN A 140 1.63 3.49 -3.30
N ASN A 141 1.99 4.42 -2.43
CA ASN A 141 3.25 5.19 -2.55
C ASN A 141 4.52 4.33 -2.45
N ARG A 142 4.39 3.07 -2.01
CA ARG A 142 5.47 2.08 -1.90
C ARG A 142 5.44 1.05 -3.03
N GLY A 143 4.68 1.31 -4.09
CA GLY A 143 4.60 0.45 -5.27
C GLY A 143 3.80 -0.84 -5.07
N ARG A 144 3.06 -0.97 -3.95
CA ARG A 144 2.27 -2.18 -3.67
C ARG A 144 0.91 -2.09 -4.34
N LEU A 145 0.56 -3.15 -5.05
CA LEU A 145 -0.64 -3.30 -5.86
C LEU A 145 -1.79 -3.88 -5.04
N ALA A 146 -2.96 -3.27 -5.15
CA ALA A 146 -4.21 -3.77 -4.58
C ALA A 146 -5.38 -3.57 -5.55
N VAL A 147 -6.43 -4.36 -5.39
CA VAL A 147 -7.71 -4.06 -6.04
C VAL A 147 -8.25 -2.74 -5.49
N TYR A 148 -8.67 -1.83 -6.37
CA TYR A 148 -9.06 -0.49 -5.96
C TYR A 148 -10.29 -0.46 -5.03
N HIS A 149 -11.23 -1.38 -5.20
CA HIS A 149 -12.48 -1.36 -4.44
C HIS A 149 -12.95 -2.77 -4.05
N ASN A 150 -13.35 -2.92 -2.78
CA ASN A 150 -13.76 -4.20 -2.18
C ASN A 150 -14.90 -4.90 -2.97
N SER A 151 -15.81 -4.16 -3.61
CA SER A 151 -16.86 -4.77 -4.44
C SER A 151 -16.30 -5.59 -5.61
N PHE A 152 -15.15 -5.18 -6.17
CA PHE A 152 -14.51 -5.93 -7.24
C PHE A 152 -13.77 -7.15 -6.69
N GLU A 153 -13.12 -7.04 -5.54
CA GLU A 153 -12.49 -8.18 -4.88
C GLU A 153 -13.51 -9.27 -4.53
N LEU A 154 -14.67 -8.88 -3.97
CA LEU A 154 -15.78 -9.79 -3.71
C LEU A 154 -16.34 -10.40 -5.00
N PHE A 155 -16.37 -9.64 -6.10
CA PHE A 155 -16.76 -10.16 -7.41
C PHE A 155 -15.78 -11.24 -7.89
N LEU A 156 -14.46 -11.02 -7.77
CA LEU A 156 -13.43 -11.98 -8.16
C LEU A 156 -13.57 -13.30 -7.38
N LYS A 157 -13.73 -13.20 -6.05
CA LYS A 157 -13.87 -14.38 -5.17
C LYS A 157 -15.14 -15.20 -5.43
N ARG A 158 -16.12 -14.66 -6.16
CA ARG A 158 -17.36 -15.34 -6.55
C ARG A 158 -17.32 -15.98 -7.94
N GLN A 159 -16.23 -15.79 -8.69
CA GLN A 159 -16.10 -16.41 -10.01
C GLN A 159 -15.86 -17.91 -9.88
N THR A 160 -16.43 -18.71 -10.78
CA THR A 160 -16.22 -20.16 -10.80
C THR A 160 -14.75 -20.50 -11.03
N GLU A 161 -14.05 -19.70 -11.84
CA GLU A 161 -12.61 -19.85 -12.05
C GLU A 161 -11.80 -19.67 -10.76
N PHE A 162 -12.24 -18.81 -9.82
CA PHE A 162 -11.55 -18.62 -8.55
C PHE A 162 -11.63 -19.89 -7.70
N GLU A 163 -12.83 -20.43 -7.50
CA GLU A 163 -13.05 -21.67 -6.74
C GLU A 163 -12.24 -22.84 -7.33
N GLN A 164 -12.18 -22.93 -8.67
CA GLN A 164 -11.44 -23.99 -9.37
C GLN A 164 -9.92 -23.83 -9.29
N GLN A 165 -9.41 -22.59 -9.29
CA GLN A 165 -7.97 -22.33 -9.47
C GLN A 165 -7.24 -21.91 -8.19
N GLN A 166 -7.93 -21.46 -7.15
CA GLN A 166 -7.30 -20.87 -5.95
C GLN A 166 -6.21 -21.75 -5.34
N ILE A 167 -6.46 -23.06 -5.19
CA ILE A 167 -5.47 -23.99 -4.62
C ILE A 167 -4.23 -24.09 -5.52
N VAL A 168 -4.42 -24.24 -6.83
CA VAL A 168 -3.32 -24.34 -7.81
C VAL A 168 -2.52 -23.04 -7.88
N LEU A 169 -3.21 -21.89 -7.85
CA LEU A 169 -2.56 -20.57 -7.81
C LEU A 169 -1.70 -20.42 -6.55
N LYS A 170 -2.23 -20.78 -5.38
CA LYS A 170 -1.44 -20.77 -4.13
C LYS A 170 -0.24 -21.71 -4.18
N GLN A 171 -0.37 -22.89 -4.76
CA GLN A 171 0.76 -23.81 -4.96
C GLN A 171 1.82 -23.24 -5.90
N ASN A 172 1.42 -22.53 -6.97
CA ASN A 172 2.35 -21.85 -7.86
C ASN A 172 3.07 -20.70 -7.16
N ILE A 173 2.32 -19.88 -6.41
CA ILE A 173 2.87 -18.80 -5.58
C ILE A 173 3.86 -19.35 -4.56
N ARG A 174 3.54 -20.47 -3.89
CA ARG A 174 4.45 -21.15 -2.95
C ARG A 174 5.78 -21.52 -3.62
N ARG A 175 5.73 -22.22 -4.76
CA ARG A 175 6.93 -22.61 -5.53
C ARG A 175 7.74 -21.40 -6.00
N TRP A 176 7.06 -20.33 -6.39
CA TRP A 176 7.71 -19.07 -6.73
C TRP A 176 8.39 -18.43 -5.50
N LEU A 177 7.71 -18.34 -4.35
CA LEU A 177 8.27 -17.83 -3.10
C LEU A 177 9.48 -18.66 -2.62
N GLU A 178 9.48 -19.97 -2.83
CA GLU A 178 10.62 -20.84 -2.50
C GLU A 178 11.88 -20.47 -3.31
N SER A 179 11.70 -20.06 -4.58
CA SER A 179 12.79 -19.83 -5.56
C SER A 179 13.10 -18.36 -5.84
N THR A 180 12.28 -17.43 -5.33
CA THR A 180 12.44 -16.01 -5.58
C THR A 180 13.61 -15.39 -4.80
N GLY A 181 14.19 -14.33 -5.36
CA GLY A 181 15.18 -13.48 -4.67
C GLY A 181 14.54 -12.38 -3.81
N PHE A 182 13.20 -12.28 -3.77
CA PHE A 182 12.50 -11.33 -2.88
C PHE A 182 12.45 -11.88 -1.45
N GLU A 183 13.58 -11.86 -0.75
CA GLU A 183 13.75 -12.48 0.57
C GLU A 183 12.77 -11.94 1.63
N ASP A 184 12.47 -10.64 1.61
CA ASP A 184 11.56 -10.03 2.57
C ASP A 184 10.11 -10.49 2.37
N LEU A 185 9.67 -10.57 1.12
CA LEU A 185 8.36 -11.12 0.77
C LEU A 185 8.29 -12.62 1.11
N LYS A 186 9.33 -13.37 0.77
CA LYS A 186 9.44 -14.79 1.09
C LYS A 186 9.34 -15.04 2.60
N TRP A 187 10.10 -14.28 3.39
CA TRP A 187 10.09 -14.36 4.84
C TRP A 187 8.70 -14.05 5.41
N ALA A 188 8.03 -13.02 4.88
CA ALA A 188 6.73 -12.57 5.37
C ALA A 188 5.58 -13.52 5.02
N GLU A 189 5.61 -14.12 3.82
CA GLU A 189 4.43 -14.75 3.22
C GLU A 189 4.50 -16.28 3.10
N LEU A 190 5.69 -16.87 2.92
CA LEU A 190 5.81 -18.30 2.59
C LEU A 190 5.18 -19.22 3.65
N ARG A 191 5.42 -18.94 4.94
CA ARG A 191 4.85 -19.73 6.05
C ARG A 191 3.32 -19.64 6.10
N LYS A 192 2.76 -18.48 5.75
CA LYS A 192 1.31 -18.27 5.72
C LYS A 192 0.68 -19.03 4.55
N ILE A 193 1.32 -19.00 3.38
CA ILE A 193 0.87 -19.79 2.22
C ILE A 193 0.96 -21.29 2.48
N GLU A 194 2.04 -21.78 3.10
CA GLU A 194 2.18 -23.18 3.53
C GLU A 194 1.02 -23.60 4.46
N TYR A 195 0.71 -22.76 5.45
CA TYR A 195 -0.40 -23.00 6.36
C TYR A 195 -1.75 -23.06 5.64
N GLU A 196 -2.02 -22.11 4.74
CA GLU A 196 -3.25 -22.07 3.94
C GLU A 196 -3.40 -23.27 2.99
N LEU A 197 -2.27 -23.90 2.60
CA LEU A 197 -2.23 -25.15 1.83
C LEU A 197 -2.29 -26.41 2.72
N GLY A 198 -2.44 -26.25 4.02
CA GLY A 198 -2.59 -27.34 5.00
C GLY A 198 -1.28 -27.77 5.69
N ASN A 199 -0.14 -27.21 5.33
CA ASN A 199 1.15 -27.50 5.96
C ASN A 199 1.41 -26.58 7.15
N LYS A 200 1.09 -27.06 8.36
CA LYS A 200 1.26 -26.29 9.60
C LYS A 200 2.69 -26.26 10.14
N ALA A 201 3.58 -27.14 9.67
CA ALA A 201 4.90 -27.31 10.29
C ALA A 201 5.76 -26.02 10.28
N PRO A 202 5.83 -25.23 9.17
CA PRO A 202 6.64 -24.02 9.15
C PRO A 202 6.17 -22.93 10.10
N ILE A 203 4.84 -22.75 10.26
CA ILE A 203 4.28 -21.72 11.14
C ILE A 203 4.39 -22.14 12.62
N LEU A 204 4.26 -23.44 12.92
CA LEU A 204 4.46 -23.99 14.26
C LEU A 204 5.93 -23.99 14.72
N ALA A 205 6.88 -23.82 13.80
CA ALA A 205 8.29 -23.69 14.13
C ALA A 205 8.67 -22.32 14.70
N ILE A 206 7.79 -21.33 14.63
CA ILE A 206 8.00 -19.98 15.20
C ILE A 206 8.27 -20.10 16.71
N ASN A 207 9.33 -19.47 17.17
CA ASN A 207 9.80 -19.53 18.56
C ASN A 207 10.54 -18.23 18.92
N LYS A 208 11.16 -18.19 20.11
CA LYS A 208 11.94 -17.03 20.56
C LYS A 208 13.07 -16.65 19.60
N ALA A 209 13.81 -17.62 19.06
CA ALA A 209 14.93 -17.35 18.17
C ALA A 209 14.45 -16.69 16.86
N TRP A 210 13.34 -17.17 16.30
CA TRP A 210 12.69 -16.54 15.15
C TRP A 210 12.27 -15.09 15.44
N LEU A 211 11.71 -14.82 16.63
CA LEU A 211 11.28 -13.48 17.00
C LEU A 211 12.47 -12.52 17.15
N VAL A 212 13.56 -12.97 17.78
CA VAL A 212 14.79 -12.18 17.90
C VAL A 212 15.38 -11.88 16.52
N ASP A 213 15.43 -12.88 15.65
CA ASP A 213 15.89 -12.70 14.26
C ASP A 213 15.03 -11.68 13.50
N ALA A 214 13.70 -11.71 13.68
CA ALA A 214 12.78 -10.76 13.07
C ALA A 214 12.93 -9.32 13.62
N ILE A 215 13.43 -9.17 14.84
CA ILE A 215 13.73 -7.87 15.44
C ILE A 215 15.08 -7.35 14.92
N CYS A 216 16.09 -8.21 14.83
CA CYS A 216 17.42 -7.85 14.37
C CYS A 216 17.48 -7.55 12.86
N HIS A 217 16.61 -8.17 12.06
CA HIS A 217 16.40 -7.83 10.65
C HIS A 217 15.08 -7.08 10.53
N PRO A 218 15.09 -5.73 10.49
CA PRO A 218 13.91 -4.91 10.76
C PRO A 218 12.73 -5.29 9.85
N ARG A 219 11.75 -6.00 10.42
CA ARG A 219 10.50 -6.40 9.74
C ARG A 219 9.35 -5.50 10.14
N ASN A 220 8.34 -5.39 9.28
CA ASN A 220 7.13 -4.65 9.65
C ASN A 220 6.45 -5.32 10.85
N PRO A 221 6.06 -4.56 11.89
CA PRO A 221 5.42 -5.12 13.09
C PRO A 221 4.19 -5.98 12.80
N ASP A 222 3.39 -5.60 11.80
CA ASP A 222 2.21 -6.36 11.38
C ASP A 222 2.58 -7.72 10.77
N GLN A 223 3.71 -7.82 10.07
CA GLN A 223 4.17 -9.08 9.49
C GLN A 223 4.63 -10.06 10.58
N ILE A 224 5.28 -9.54 11.64
CA ILE A 224 5.65 -10.35 12.81
C ILE A 224 4.36 -10.81 13.52
N THR A 225 3.50 -9.85 13.85
CA THR A 225 2.24 -10.06 14.57
C THR A 225 1.33 -11.06 13.87
N SER A 226 1.10 -10.89 12.57
CA SER A 226 0.24 -11.78 11.78
C SER A 226 0.77 -13.22 11.75
N GLN A 227 2.09 -13.42 11.64
CA GLN A 227 2.68 -14.76 11.70
C GLN A 227 2.57 -15.40 13.09
N MET A 228 2.76 -14.63 14.17
CA MET A 228 2.60 -15.14 15.54
C MET A 228 1.14 -15.50 15.86
N GLN A 229 0.18 -14.69 15.41
CA GLN A 229 -1.25 -14.97 15.52
C GLN A 229 -1.62 -16.24 14.76
N LEU A 230 -1.13 -16.40 13.52
CA LEU A 230 -1.36 -17.60 12.72
C LEU A 230 -0.72 -18.85 13.35
N ALA A 231 0.49 -18.73 13.90
CA ALA A 231 1.15 -19.80 14.64
C ALA A 231 0.32 -20.24 15.86
N THR A 232 -0.25 -19.26 16.57
CA THR A 232 -1.10 -19.51 17.75
C THR A 232 -2.37 -20.24 17.34
N GLN A 233 -3.02 -19.80 16.25
CA GLN A 233 -4.17 -20.49 15.68
C GLN A 233 -3.81 -21.93 15.26
N ALA A 234 -2.70 -22.12 14.56
CA ALA A 234 -2.22 -23.45 14.15
C ALA A 234 -1.99 -24.38 15.35
N ALA A 235 -1.49 -23.83 16.46
CA ALA A 235 -1.26 -24.57 17.70
C ALA A 235 -2.58 -24.95 18.39
N PHE A 236 -3.58 -24.06 18.39
CA PHE A 236 -4.95 -24.38 18.82
C PHE A 236 -5.56 -25.52 18.01
N GLU A 237 -5.51 -25.43 16.69
CA GLU A 237 -6.03 -26.48 15.80
C GLU A 237 -5.30 -27.82 15.97
N SER A 238 -4.07 -27.80 16.51
CA SER A 238 -3.27 -28.99 16.79
C SER A 238 -3.33 -29.44 18.25
N ASN A 239 -4.16 -28.81 19.09
CA ASN A 239 -4.26 -29.05 20.54
C ASN A 239 -2.93 -28.98 21.30
N ASN A 240 -1.97 -28.17 20.84
CA ASN A 240 -0.66 -28.02 21.46
C ASN A 240 -0.64 -26.87 22.49
N LEU A 241 -1.15 -27.14 23.69
CA LEU A 241 -1.27 -26.15 24.77
C LEU A 241 0.07 -25.49 25.17
N ALA A 242 1.15 -26.27 25.20
CA ALA A 242 2.48 -25.74 25.51
C ALA A 242 2.90 -24.69 24.47
N LYS A 243 2.67 -24.98 23.19
CA LYS A 243 3.00 -24.06 22.11
C LYS A 243 2.14 -22.80 22.12
N ILE A 244 0.85 -22.93 22.43
CA ILE A 244 -0.06 -21.78 22.58
C ILE A 244 0.46 -20.83 23.66
N LEU A 245 0.85 -21.38 24.83
CA LEU A 245 1.37 -20.57 25.93
C LEU A 245 2.68 -19.86 25.53
N GLU A 246 3.61 -20.59 24.90
CA GLU A 246 4.87 -20.04 24.42
C GLU A 246 4.64 -18.86 23.47
N LEU A 247 3.85 -19.07 22.40
CA LEU A 247 3.58 -18.06 21.39
C LEU A 247 2.82 -16.86 21.96
N SER A 248 1.82 -17.10 22.81
CA SER A 248 1.07 -16.01 23.46
C SER A 248 1.97 -15.17 24.35
N TYR A 249 2.87 -15.80 25.11
CA TYR A 249 3.81 -15.07 25.96
C TYR A 249 4.78 -14.22 25.13
N LEU A 250 5.38 -14.81 24.08
CA LEU A 250 6.29 -14.09 23.18
C LEU A 250 5.61 -12.93 22.48
N HIS A 251 4.37 -13.12 22.01
CA HIS A 251 3.63 -12.09 21.28
C HIS A 251 3.27 -10.91 22.20
N ASN A 252 2.81 -11.21 23.42
CA ASN A 252 2.58 -10.16 24.42
C ASN A 252 3.88 -9.42 24.73
N TYR A 253 4.98 -10.14 24.97
CA TYR A 253 6.27 -9.51 25.25
C TYR A 253 6.72 -8.58 24.12
N TYR A 254 6.55 -9.02 22.86
CA TYR A 254 6.83 -8.20 21.68
C TYR A 254 6.01 -6.90 21.71
N LEU A 255 4.67 -6.99 21.76
CA LEU A 255 3.78 -5.82 21.76
C LEU A 255 4.07 -4.86 22.92
N HIS A 256 4.22 -5.40 24.13
CA HIS A 256 4.48 -4.59 25.32
C HIS A 256 5.86 -3.91 25.29
N THR A 257 6.86 -4.48 24.61
CA THR A 257 8.18 -3.85 24.50
C THR A 257 8.09 -2.53 23.71
N PHE A 258 7.34 -2.52 22.61
CA PHE A 258 7.14 -1.31 21.81
C PHE A 258 6.21 -0.29 22.47
N GLU A 259 5.28 -0.74 23.32
CA GLU A 259 4.33 0.15 24.01
C GLU A 259 4.89 0.76 25.30
N TYR A 260 5.69 0.02 26.08
CA TYR A 260 6.06 0.41 27.44
C TYR A 260 7.55 0.69 27.64
N ILE A 261 8.41 0.31 26.68
CA ILE A 261 9.86 0.54 26.75
C ILE A 261 10.33 1.29 25.49
N GLU A 262 9.77 2.48 25.29
CA GLU A 262 9.98 3.31 24.09
C GLU A 262 11.48 3.53 23.81
N GLU A 263 12.28 3.85 24.83
CA GLU A 263 13.72 4.10 24.69
C GLU A 263 14.49 2.87 24.16
N ALA A 264 14.20 1.68 24.68
CA ALA A 264 14.86 0.45 24.21
C ALA A 264 14.37 0.06 22.82
N SER A 265 13.08 0.25 22.53
CA SER A 265 12.51 0.04 21.20
C SER A 265 13.19 0.93 20.15
N ASP A 266 13.37 2.22 20.46
CA ASP A 266 14.00 3.18 19.56
C ASP A 266 15.43 2.75 19.24
N LEU A 267 16.23 2.39 20.25
CA LEU A 267 17.60 1.89 20.07
C LEU A 267 17.66 0.58 19.27
N ILE A 268 16.73 -0.35 19.51
CA ILE A 268 16.65 -1.59 18.75
C ILE A 268 16.40 -1.32 17.27
N TRP A 269 15.46 -0.42 16.96
CA TRP A 269 15.19 -0.04 15.57
C TRP A 269 16.38 0.66 14.93
N GLU A 270 17.04 1.57 15.64
CA GLU A 270 18.22 2.26 15.16
C GLU A 270 19.35 1.28 14.79
N GLU A 271 19.72 0.40 15.72
CA GLU A 271 20.76 -0.61 15.49
C GLU A 271 20.38 -1.60 14.38
N ALA A 272 19.13 -2.08 14.37
CA ALA A 272 18.65 -3.01 13.35
C ALA A 272 18.69 -2.40 11.95
N LEU A 273 18.30 -1.13 11.81
CA LEU A 273 18.32 -0.41 10.53
C LEU A 273 19.74 -0.06 10.09
N PHE A 274 20.59 0.37 11.02
CA PHE A 274 22.00 0.67 10.74
C PHE A 274 22.72 -0.55 10.15
N HIS A 275 22.45 -1.75 10.68
CA HIS A 275 23.04 -2.99 10.19
C HIS A 275 22.34 -3.59 8.95
N ASN A 276 21.14 -3.10 8.60
CA ASN A 276 20.36 -3.62 7.48
C ASN A 276 19.78 -2.51 6.58
N PRO A 277 20.59 -1.59 6.04
CA PRO A 277 20.09 -0.44 5.28
C PRO A 277 19.27 -0.84 4.04
N GLN A 278 19.50 -2.04 3.48
CA GLN A 278 18.77 -2.58 2.34
C GLN A 278 17.25 -2.77 2.57
N THR A 279 16.79 -2.84 3.83
CA THR A 279 15.36 -3.07 4.14
C THR A 279 14.51 -1.81 3.97
N LEU A 280 15.12 -0.63 3.79
CA LEU A 280 14.44 0.67 3.65
C LEU A 280 13.28 0.63 2.64
N ASN A 281 13.48 -0.06 1.52
CA ASN A 281 12.50 -0.12 0.41
C ASN A 281 11.38 -1.14 0.65
N GLU A 282 11.58 -2.08 1.57
CA GLU A 282 10.65 -3.18 1.85
C GLU A 282 9.71 -2.86 3.02
N LEU A 283 10.12 -1.89 3.85
CA LEU A 283 9.39 -1.41 5.02
C LEU A 283 8.14 -0.60 4.66
N ASP A 284 7.03 -0.96 5.30
CA ASP A 284 5.79 -0.20 5.31
C ASP A 284 5.85 0.84 6.43
N LEU A 285 5.97 2.10 6.04
CA LEU A 285 6.12 3.21 6.97
C LEU A 285 4.88 3.51 7.82
N THR A 286 3.73 2.92 7.51
CA THR A 286 2.48 3.23 8.22
C THR A 286 2.58 2.91 9.70
N ASN A 287 3.21 1.78 10.06
CA ASN A 287 3.21 1.23 11.42
C ASN A 287 4.60 1.19 12.09
N ILE A 288 5.60 1.87 11.52
CA ILE A 288 6.95 1.99 12.10
C ILE A 288 7.00 3.09 13.17
N PRO A 289 7.73 2.96 14.29
CA PRO A 289 7.86 4.05 15.26
C PRO A 289 8.36 5.38 14.64
N THR A 290 7.86 6.52 15.15
CA THR A 290 8.18 7.84 14.58
C THR A 290 9.67 8.15 14.60
N GLN A 291 10.38 7.73 15.65
CA GLN A 291 11.82 7.92 15.81
C GLN A 291 12.60 7.09 14.78
N ALA A 292 12.16 5.85 14.53
CA ALA A 292 12.74 5.01 13.49
C ALA A 292 12.58 5.61 12.09
N LEU A 293 11.51 6.39 11.83
CA LEU A 293 11.40 7.17 10.59
C LEU A 293 12.49 8.24 10.44
N GLY A 294 12.97 8.80 11.55
CA GLY A 294 14.14 9.69 11.59
C GLY A 294 15.41 8.98 11.11
N VAL A 295 15.72 7.82 11.71
CA VAL A 295 16.88 7.01 11.32
C VAL A 295 16.78 6.58 9.85
N LEU A 296 15.61 6.15 9.39
CA LEU A 296 15.38 5.80 7.98
C LEU A 296 15.64 6.99 7.05
N ALA A 297 15.31 8.21 7.47
CA ALA A 297 15.54 9.41 6.69
C ALA A 297 17.03 9.76 6.63
N ASP A 298 17.76 9.61 7.74
CA ASP A 298 19.22 9.79 7.77
C ASP A 298 19.91 8.80 6.81
N ILE A 299 19.50 7.52 6.85
CA ILE A 299 20.02 6.48 5.94
C ILE A 299 19.67 6.84 4.49
N ALA A 300 18.42 7.22 4.20
CA ALA A 300 17.99 7.59 2.87
C ALA A 300 18.76 8.79 2.31
N ASP A 301 19.00 9.84 3.12
CA ASP A 301 19.80 11.00 2.73
C ASP A 301 21.26 10.63 2.45
N SER A 302 21.86 9.80 3.31
CA SER A 302 23.24 9.32 3.12
C SER A 302 23.42 8.52 1.82
N CYS A 303 22.37 7.84 1.37
CA CYS A 303 22.34 7.07 0.14
C CYS A 303 21.84 7.87 -1.08
N GLY A 304 21.39 9.12 -0.89
CA GLY A 304 20.80 9.95 -1.93
C GLY A 304 19.44 9.44 -2.44
N ASP A 305 18.71 8.67 -1.64
CA ASP A 305 17.39 8.12 -1.97
C ASP A 305 16.27 9.15 -1.70
N ILE A 306 16.11 10.06 -2.65
CA ILE A 306 15.11 11.14 -2.61
C ILE A 306 13.68 10.60 -2.53
N GLU A 307 13.41 9.45 -3.15
CA GLU A 307 12.07 8.84 -3.17
C GLU A 307 11.69 8.33 -1.78
N SER A 308 12.61 7.64 -1.09
CA SER A 308 12.39 7.22 0.29
C SER A 308 12.21 8.40 1.23
N ILE A 309 12.99 9.48 1.10
CA ILE A 309 12.80 10.70 1.89
C ILE A 309 11.38 11.27 1.69
N HIS A 310 10.93 11.38 0.44
CA HIS A 310 9.58 11.86 0.13
C HIS A 310 8.50 10.99 0.79
N ASN A 311 8.64 9.66 0.68
CA ASN A 311 7.73 8.70 1.28
C ASN A 311 7.70 8.79 2.81
N ILE A 312 8.85 9.02 3.46
CA ILE A 312 8.95 9.22 4.91
C ILE A 312 8.22 10.50 5.35
N ILE A 313 8.48 11.62 4.66
CA ILE A 313 7.79 12.89 4.94
C ILE A 313 6.28 12.73 4.78
N GLN A 314 5.84 12.05 3.72
CA GLN A 314 4.41 11.80 3.50
C GLN A 314 3.80 10.96 4.62
N ALA A 315 4.47 9.87 5.04
CA ALA A 315 3.98 9.03 6.14
C ALA A 315 3.82 9.82 7.45
N LEU A 316 4.76 10.73 7.75
CA LEU A 316 4.65 11.62 8.91
C LEU A 316 3.48 12.61 8.79
N GLN A 317 3.29 13.20 7.61
CA GLN A 317 2.17 14.11 7.35
C GLN A 317 0.81 13.41 7.48
N GLU A 318 0.68 12.17 6.97
CA GLU A 318 -0.53 11.36 7.11
C GLU A 318 -0.84 11.05 8.58
N ARG A 319 0.18 10.74 9.40
CA ARG A 319 0.01 10.57 10.86
C ARG A 319 -0.50 11.84 11.55
N GLN A 320 0.06 12.99 11.18
CA GLN A 320 -0.37 14.29 11.73
C GLN A 320 -1.83 14.60 11.37
N LEU A 321 -2.21 14.37 10.11
CA LEU A 321 -3.59 14.54 9.66
C LEU A 321 -4.54 13.61 10.45
N ASN A 322 -4.18 12.35 10.63
CA ASN A 322 -5.01 11.40 11.38
C ASN A 322 -5.20 11.81 12.85
N LYS A 323 -4.17 12.34 13.53
CA LYS A 323 -4.31 12.87 14.90
C LYS A 323 -5.21 14.12 14.95
N ARG A 324 -5.08 15.04 13.97
CA ARG A 324 -5.93 16.25 13.87
C ARG A 324 -7.42 15.90 13.71
N HIS A 325 -7.76 14.94 12.83
CA HIS A 325 -9.15 14.52 12.62
C HIS A 325 -9.78 13.86 13.85
N ARG A 326 -8.98 13.22 14.71
CA ARG A 326 -9.45 12.55 15.92
C ARG A 326 -9.64 13.51 17.12
N ASN A 327 -9.38 14.81 16.98
CA ASN A 327 -9.46 15.81 18.06
C ASN A 327 -8.77 15.37 19.36
N ILE A 328 -7.63 14.66 19.25
CA ILE A 328 -6.90 14.15 20.40
C ILE A 328 -6.14 15.33 21.04
N SER A 329 -6.27 15.48 22.36
CA SER A 329 -5.53 16.48 23.14
C SER A 329 -4.02 16.31 22.94
N PRO A 330 -3.22 17.40 23.03
CA PRO A 330 -1.76 17.31 22.97
C PRO A 330 -1.21 16.34 24.02
N ASP A 331 -0.76 15.17 23.57
CA ASP A 331 -0.08 14.14 24.36
C ASP A 331 1.45 14.31 24.27
N THR A 332 2.21 13.54 25.07
CA THR A 332 3.69 13.54 25.04
C THR A 332 4.28 13.08 23.70
N GLN A 333 3.52 12.35 22.88
CA GLN A 333 3.96 11.90 21.55
C GLN A 333 3.76 12.96 20.46
N THR A 334 2.90 13.93 20.70
CA THR A 334 2.56 15.00 19.75
C THR A 334 3.81 15.84 19.42
N PRO A 335 4.58 16.34 20.40
CA PRO A 335 5.85 17.02 20.12
C PRO A 335 6.85 16.19 19.32
N LYS A 336 6.98 14.89 19.63
CA LYS A 336 7.90 13.97 18.91
C LYS A 336 7.57 13.86 17.43
N LEU A 337 6.28 13.71 17.09
CA LEU A 337 5.81 13.62 15.71
C LEU A 337 6.05 14.91 14.92
N TYR A 338 5.80 16.07 15.52
CA TYR A 338 6.03 17.36 14.88
C TYR A 338 7.54 17.66 14.73
N GLY A 339 8.34 17.37 15.76
CA GLY A 339 9.79 17.52 15.75
C GLY A 339 10.46 16.62 14.71
N ALA A 340 10.06 15.36 14.59
CA ALA A 340 10.60 14.44 13.58
C ALA A 340 10.38 14.96 12.15
N THR A 341 9.18 15.47 11.84
CA THR A 341 8.89 16.09 10.54
C THR A 341 9.81 17.27 10.25
N LEU A 342 10.01 18.15 11.24
CA LEU A 342 10.89 19.32 11.10
C LEU A 342 12.35 18.94 10.93
N ARG A 343 12.80 17.89 11.60
CA ARG A 343 14.16 17.34 11.44
C ARG A 343 14.38 16.82 10.01
N ILE A 344 13.41 16.12 9.43
CA ILE A 344 13.56 15.44 8.13
C ILE A 344 13.28 16.35 6.93
N LEU A 345 12.42 17.37 7.09
CA LEU A 345 12.01 18.27 6.00
C LEU A 345 13.19 18.86 5.20
N PRO A 346 14.31 19.27 5.82
CA PRO A 346 15.49 19.74 5.12
C PRO A 346 16.12 18.77 4.12
N TYR A 347 16.00 17.45 4.33
CA TYR A 347 16.50 16.44 3.40
C TYR A 347 15.79 16.55 2.03
N ASN A 348 14.56 17.05 2.01
CA ASN A 348 13.96 17.54 0.77
C ASN A 348 14.53 18.92 0.42
N ARG A 349 15.59 18.96 -0.39
CA ARG A 349 16.29 20.20 -0.80
C ARG A 349 15.42 21.25 -1.54
N GLN A 350 14.18 20.91 -1.87
CA GLN A 350 13.21 21.82 -2.52
C GLN A 350 12.11 22.32 -1.57
N HIS A 351 12.20 22.01 -0.26
CA HIS A 351 11.20 22.46 0.71
C HIS A 351 11.17 23.99 0.83
N ASN A 352 9.98 24.54 1.10
CA ASN A 352 9.79 25.98 1.24
C ASN A 352 9.97 26.40 2.70
N VAL A 353 11.10 27.04 3.01
CA VAL A 353 11.45 27.53 4.35
C VAL A 353 10.37 28.43 4.96
N LYS A 354 9.72 29.27 4.14
CA LYS A 354 8.63 30.15 4.61
C LYS A 354 7.46 29.34 5.13
N ASN A 355 7.07 28.28 4.43
CA ASN A 355 5.97 27.40 4.85
C ASN A 355 6.32 26.67 6.15
N VAL A 356 7.59 26.31 6.36
CA VAL A 356 8.05 25.68 7.62
C VAL A 356 7.94 26.65 8.79
N TYR A 357 8.35 27.91 8.60
CA TYR A 357 8.21 28.93 9.64
C TYR A 357 6.74 29.22 9.96
N GLU A 358 5.88 29.38 8.95
CA GLU A 358 4.42 29.52 9.12
C GLU A 358 3.81 28.31 9.85
N TYR A 359 4.32 27.11 9.61
CA TYR A 359 3.90 25.90 10.30
C TYR A 359 4.31 25.91 11.78
N ILE A 360 5.56 26.28 12.10
CA ILE A 360 6.03 26.39 13.49
C ILE A 360 5.27 27.49 14.24
N GLN A 361 4.94 28.61 13.57
CA GLN A 361 4.15 29.70 14.15
C GLN A 361 2.75 29.25 14.63
N GLN A 362 2.18 28.19 14.08
CA GLN A 362 0.91 27.64 14.57
C GLN A 362 0.99 27.18 16.04
N PHE A 363 2.21 26.95 16.54
CA PHE A 363 2.49 26.53 17.91
C PHE A 363 3.06 27.65 18.79
N SER A 364 3.07 28.92 18.34
CA SER A 364 3.74 30.05 19.02
C SER A 364 3.20 30.40 20.42
N GLY A 365 2.12 29.75 20.86
CA GLY A 365 1.58 29.82 22.23
C GLY A 365 1.89 28.59 23.10
N LEU A 366 2.63 27.61 22.58
CA LEU A 366 3.06 26.40 23.29
C LEU A 366 4.57 26.47 23.54
N GLU A 367 5.04 25.84 24.63
CA GLU A 367 6.47 25.74 24.97
C GLU A 367 7.32 25.04 23.89
N TRP A 368 6.66 24.42 22.90
CA TRP A 368 7.31 23.62 21.86
C TRP A 368 7.86 24.45 20.70
N ALA A 369 7.36 25.66 20.46
CA ALA A 369 7.74 26.44 19.28
C ALA A 369 9.24 26.76 19.24
N SER A 370 9.85 27.09 20.38
CA SER A 370 11.29 27.35 20.48
C SER A 370 12.11 26.11 20.16
N ASN A 371 11.71 24.94 20.70
CA ASN A 371 12.35 23.66 20.44
C ASN A 371 12.24 23.27 18.95
N PHE A 372 11.08 23.49 18.33
CA PHE A 372 10.87 23.24 16.91
C PHE A 372 11.74 24.11 16.00
N ILE A 373 12.01 25.36 16.38
CA ILE A 373 12.95 26.23 15.66
C ILE A 373 14.37 25.68 15.78
N GLU A 374 14.79 25.26 16.98
CA GLU A 374 16.11 24.69 17.23
C GLU A 374 16.32 23.42 16.40
N VAL A 375 15.41 22.44 16.50
CA VAL A 375 15.46 21.18 15.73
C VAL A 375 15.56 21.42 14.23
N TYR A 376 14.77 22.36 13.69
CA TYR A 376 14.80 22.69 12.27
C TYR A 376 16.08 23.42 11.86
N SER A 377 16.63 24.27 12.73
CA SER A 377 17.86 25.01 12.43
C SER A 377 19.07 24.10 12.43
N GLU A 378 19.12 23.12 13.33
CA GLU A 378 20.16 22.10 13.38
C GLU A 378 20.16 21.20 12.14
N SER A 379 18.98 20.84 11.62
CA SER A 379 18.87 19.98 10.43
C SER A 379 19.12 20.69 9.09
N LEU A 380 19.32 22.02 9.09
CA LEU A 380 19.73 22.79 7.90
C LEU A 380 21.25 22.86 7.72
N LEU A 381 22.03 22.53 8.75
CA LEU A 381 23.49 22.50 8.76
C LEU A 381 24.00 21.13 8.26
#